data_AF-A0A8T1SAV7-F1
#
_entry.id   AF-A0A8T1SAV7-F1
#
_cell.length_a   1.000
_cell.length_b   1.000
_cell.length_c   1.000
_cell.angle_alpha   90.00
_cell.angle_beta   90.00
_cell.angle_gamma   90.00
#
_symmetry.space_group_name_H-M   'P 1'
#
loop_
_entity.id
_entity.type
_entity.pdbx_description
1 polymer ?
#
loop_
_entity_poly.entity_id
_entity_poly.type
_entity_poly.pdbx_seq_one_letter_code
_entity_poly.pdbx_strand_id
1 'polypeptide(L)'
;DCLGCLRRTIPMLLTLMFLGLAALVAPSVSTGCYGDLRAMETPVISCGAVQTPTCGVHVAEKIAEIDVVRLKRYEVPIKRVARNLCMDPALIAAIMSVESRVGATLV
;
A
#
# COMPACT_ATOMS: atom_id res chain seq x y z
N ASP A 1 6.53 -7.48 -54.02
CA ASP A 1 5.76 -7.96 -52.85
C ASP A 1 5.99 -7.10 -51.59
N CYS A 2 5.27 -5.98 -51.41
CA CYS A 2 5.33 -5.19 -50.16
C CYS A 2 4.10 -5.39 -49.25
N LEU A 3 3.04 -6.03 -49.77
CA LEU A 3 1.81 -6.30 -49.01
C LEU A 3 2.03 -7.36 -47.92
N GLY A 4 2.92 -8.33 -48.17
CA GLY A 4 3.30 -9.37 -47.20
C GLY A 4 4.18 -8.85 -46.05
N CYS A 5 5.02 -7.86 -46.30
CA CYS A 5 5.83 -7.20 -45.27
C CYS A 5 4.95 -6.41 -44.30
N LEU A 6 4.00 -5.63 -44.83
CA LEU A 6 3.07 -4.84 -44.02
C LEU A 6 2.14 -5.73 -43.17
N ARG A 7 1.66 -6.85 -43.72
CA ARG A 7 0.82 -7.82 -43.00
C ARG A 7 1.53 -8.48 -41.81
N ARG A 8 2.87 -8.53 -41.82
CA ARG A 8 3.70 -9.16 -40.78
C ARG A 8 4.21 -8.16 -39.73
N THR A 9 4.37 -6.89 -40.10
CA THR A 9 4.78 -5.82 -39.17
C THR A 9 3.64 -5.26 -38.34
N ILE A 10 2.40 -5.23 -38.86
CA ILE A 10 1.21 -4.82 -38.11
C ILE A 10 1.02 -5.63 -36.80
N PRO A 11 1.04 -6.99 -36.80
CA PRO A 11 0.88 -7.74 -35.56
C PRO A 11 2.06 -7.56 -34.60
N MET A 12 3.29 -7.42 -35.11
CA MET A 12 4.48 -7.14 -34.28
C MET A 12 4.38 -5.78 -33.59
N LEU A 13 3.98 -4.74 -34.33
CA LEU A 13 3.79 -3.40 -33.77
C LEU A 13 2.66 -3.39 -32.73
N LEU A 14 1.57 -4.10 -33.01
CA LEU A 14 0.45 -4.24 -32.08
C LEU A 14 0.89 -4.95 -30.79
N THR A 15 1.68 -6.03 -30.89
CA THR A 15 2.23 -6.72 -29.71
C THR A 15 3.18 -5.84 -28.88
N LEU A 16 4.03 -5.04 -29.54
CA LEU A 16 4.91 -4.07 -28.87
C LEU A 16 4.12 -2.97 -28.15
N MET A 17 3.06 -2.46 -28.78
CA MET A 17 2.16 -1.48 -28.17
C MET A 17 1.43 -2.06 -26.96
N PHE A 18 0.93 -3.30 -27.05
CA PHE A 18 0.31 -3.98 -25.91
C PHE A 18 1.30 -4.29 -24.78
N LEU A 19 2.55 -4.67 -25.09
CA LEU A 19 3.60 -4.84 -24.08
C LEU A 19 3.91 -3.51 -23.37
N GLY A 20 4.02 -2.42 -24.14
CA GLY A 20 4.25 -1.08 -23.60
C GLY A 20 3.11 -0.60 -22.71
N LEU A 21 1.85 -0.80 -23.12
CA LEU A 21 0.68 -0.49 -22.30
C LEU A 21 0.62 -1.35 -21.04
N ALA A 22 0.94 -2.65 -21.12
CA ALA A 22 0.96 -3.53 -19.95
C ALA A 22 2.02 -3.08 -18.93
N ALA A 23 3.18 -2.58 -19.37
CA ALA A 23 4.20 -2.01 -18.49
C ALA A 23 3.76 -0.67 -17.85
N LEU A 24 2.94 0.12 -18.55
CA LEU A 24 2.42 1.39 -18.05
C LEU A 24 1.25 1.20 -17.06
N VAL A 25 0.45 0.15 -17.29
CA VAL A 25 -0.75 -0.19 -16.49
C VAL A 25 -0.42 -1.17 -15.38
N ALA A 26 0.78 -1.77 -15.35
CA ALA A 26 1.21 -2.63 -14.26
C ALA A 26 0.97 -1.88 -12.95
N PRO A 27 -0.07 -2.28 -12.17
CA PRO A 27 -0.20 -1.76 -10.85
C PRO A 27 1.06 -2.26 -10.17
N SER A 28 1.92 -1.35 -9.73
CA SER A 28 2.87 -1.69 -8.68
C SER A 28 2.00 -2.12 -7.50
N VAL A 29 1.65 -3.41 -7.46
CA VAL A 29 1.08 -4.05 -6.29
C VAL A 29 2.15 -3.74 -5.25
N SER A 30 1.86 -2.79 -4.36
CA SER A 30 2.83 -2.22 -3.45
C SER A 30 3.08 -3.19 -2.29
N THR A 31 3.33 -4.45 -2.61
CA THR A 31 3.92 -5.42 -1.69
C THR A 31 5.34 -4.94 -1.43
N GLY A 32 5.58 -4.46 -0.22
CA GLY A 32 6.92 -4.11 0.21
C GLY A 32 7.85 -5.32 0.11
N CYS A 33 9.16 -5.08 0.08
CA CYS A 33 10.19 -6.12 0.07
C CYS A 33 10.15 -7.03 1.31
N TYR A 34 9.44 -6.59 2.36
CA TYR A 34 9.34 -7.27 3.66
C TYR A 34 8.13 -8.19 3.80
N GLY A 35 7.36 -8.38 2.72
CA GLY A 35 6.17 -9.23 2.70
C GLY A 35 4.88 -8.44 2.52
N ASP A 36 3.79 -9.17 2.35
CA ASP A 36 2.45 -8.61 2.20
C ASP A 36 1.77 -8.52 3.57
N LEU A 37 1.39 -7.30 3.95
CA LEU A 37 0.64 -7.03 5.19
C LEU A 37 -0.69 -7.80 5.23
N ARG A 38 -1.30 -8.04 4.08
CA ARG A 38 -2.59 -8.74 3.99
C ARG A 38 -2.48 -10.24 4.20
N ALA A 39 -1.30 -10.80 3.97
CA ALA A 39 -0.99 -12.20 4.18
C ALA A 39 -0.50 -12.49 5.60
N MET A 40 -0.18 -11.44 6.38
CA MET A 40 0.20 -11.59 7.79
C MET A 40 -1.03 -11.89 8.63
N GLU A 41 -0.96 -12.99 9.38
CA GLU A 41 -1.96 -13.31 10.38
C GLU A 41 -1.89 -12.25 11.49
N THR A 42 -2.92 -11.41 11.59
CA THR A 42 -2.95 -10.35 12.60
C THR A 42 -3.02 -11.01 13.97
N PRO A 43 -2.04 -10.80 14.87
CA PRO A 43 -2.09 -11.39 16.19
C PRO A 43 -3.37 -10.92 16.87
N VAL A 44 -4.18 -11.86 17.34
CA VAL A 44 -5.30 -11.56 18.23
C VAL A 44 -4.70 -10.91 19.46
N ILE A 45 -4.82 -9.58 19.56
CA ILE A 45 -4.41 -8.86 20.77
C ILE A 45 -5.33 -9.34 21.88
N SER A 46 -4.86 -10.33 22.65
CA SER A 46 -5.59 -10.90 23.78
C SER A 46 -5.84 -9.78 24.77
N CYS A 47 -7.11 -9.43 24.96
CA CYS A 47 -7.52 -8.57 26.06
C CYS A 47 -7.19 -9.34 27.34
N GLY A 48 -6.11 -8.99 28.03
CA GLY A 48 -5.91 -9.44 29.40
C GLY A 48 -7.06 -8.99 30.30
N ALA A 49 -7.07 -9.42 31.57
CA ALA A 49 -8.10 -9.07 32.56
C ALA A 49 -8.30 -7.54 32.78
N VAL A 50 -7.36 -6.73 32.29
CA VAL A 50 -7.50 -5.26 32.22
C VAL A 50 -8.12 -4.91 30.87
N GLN A 51 -9.41 -4.57 30.89
CA GLN A 51 -10.12 -4.01 29.74
C GLN A 51 -9.52 -2.64 29.40
N THR A 52 -8.48 -2.63 28.58
CA THR A 52 -8.12 -1.40 27.87
C THR A 52 -9.06 -1.25 26.68
N PRO A 53 -9.53 -0.04 26.34
CA PRO A 53 -10.43 0.21 25.21
C PRO A 53 -9.72 0.08 23.85
N THR A 54 -8.67 -0.76 23.77
CA THR A 54 -7.64 -0.85 22.72
C THR A 54 -7.38 -2.29 22.28
N CYS A 55 -8.30 -3.21 22.56
CA CYS A 55 -8.07 -4.64 22.27
C CYS A 55 -9.01 -5.16 21.18
N GLY A 56 -8.46 -6.03 20.32
CA GLY A 56 -9.17 -6.62 19.17
C GLY A 56 -9.03 -5.80 17.88
N VAL A 57 -9.13 -6.50 16.75
CA VAL A 57 -8.96 -5.94 15.40
C VAL A 57 -9.93 -4.78 15.15
N HIS A 58 -11.18 -4.93 15.57
CA HIS A 58 -12.21 -3.91 15.37
C HIS A 58 -11.88 -2.56 16.01
N VAL A 59 -11.26 -2.58 17.19
CA VAL A 59 -10.86 -1.35 17.88
C VAL A 59 -9.68 -0.69 17.16
N ALA A 60 -8.71 -1.48 16.71
CA ALA A 60 -7.59 -0.98 15.90
C ALA A 60 -8.08 -0.35 14.59
N GLU A 61 -9.05 -0.97 13.92
CA GLU A 61 -9.72 -0.39 12.75
C GLU A 61 -10.40 0.94 13.08
N LYS A 62 -11.11 1.02 14.21
CA LYS A 62 -11.77 2.27 14.63
C LYS A 62 -10.77 3.39 14.92
N ILE A 63 -9.63 3.08 15.53
CA ILE A 63 -8.55 4.05 15.76
C ILE A 63 -7.98 4.51 14.41
N ALA A 64 -7.73 3.58 13.48
CA ALA A 64 -7.26 3.91 12.15
C ALA A 64 -8.26 4.78 11.35
N GLU A 65 -9.57 4.54 11.49
CA GLU A 65 -10.62 5.38 10.91
C GLU A 65 -10.57 6.82 11.42
N ILE A 66 -10.29 7.01 12.71
CA ILE A 66 -10.16 8.35 13.30
C ILE A 66 -8.88 9.02 12.79
N ASP A 67 -7.79 8.28 12.76
CA ASP A 67 -6.47 8.80 12.41
C ASP A 67 -6.28 9.05 10.91
N VAL A 68 -7.08 8.41 10.03
CA VAL A 68 -6.98 8.58 8.57
C VAL A 68 -7.13 10.03 8.14
N VAL A 69 -7.95 10.81 8.85
CA VAL A 69 -8.17 12.23 8.56
C VAL A 69 -6.87 13.02 8.69
N ARG A 70 -6.06 12.71 9.71
CA ARG A 70 -4.74 13.33 9.94
C ARG A 70 -3.68 12.76 9.01
N LEU A 71 -3.74 11.45 8.72
CA LEU A 71 -2.79 10.78 7.83
C LEU A 71 -2.79 11.37 6.41
N LYS A 72 -3.92 11.92 5.93
CA LYS A 72 -3.99 12.60 4.63
C LYS A 72 -2.93 13.69 4.48
N ARG A 73 -2.57 14.41 5.55
CA ARG A 73 -1.51 15.44 5.52
C ARG A 73 -0.12 14.83 5.24
N TYR A 74 0.09 13.57 5.58
CA TYR A 74 1.37 12.87 5.48
C TYR A 74 1.43 11.88 4.31
N GLU A 75 0.41 11.82 3.45
CA GLU A 75 0.34 10.83 2.36
C GLU A 75 1.57 10.88 1.44
N VAL A 76 1.95 12.08 0.99
CA VAL A 76 3.11 12.27 0.09
C VAL A 76 4.43 11.85 0.75
N PRO A 77 4.79 12.35 1.96
CA PRO A 77 6.02 11.91 2.61
C PRO A 77 6.01 10.41 2.97
N ILE A 78 4.87 9.85 3.41
CA ILE A 78 4.74 8.41 3.68
C ILE A 78 5.03 7.60 2.42
N LYS A 79 4.38 7.91 1.29
CA LYS A 79 4.60 7.19 0.02
C LYS A 79 6.04 7.32 -0.47
N ARG A 80 6.66 8.48 -0.27
CA ARG A 80 8.08 8.70 -0.64
C ARG A 80 9.01 7.80 0.18
N VAL A 81 8.85 7.79 1.50
CA VAL A 81 9.68 6.98 2.40
C VAL A 81 9.44 5.49 2.16
N ALA A 82 8.17 5.08 2.01
CA ALA A 82 7.78 3.72 1.68
C ALA A 82 8.50 3.20 0.41
N ARG A 83 8.51 3.99 -0.67
CA ARG A 83 9.22 3.64 -1.90
C ARG A 83 10.72 3.54 -1.71
N ASN A 84 11.32 4.49 -1.00
CA ASN A 84 12.76 4.51 -0.77
C ASN A 84 13.25 3.34 0.10
N LEU A 85 12.41 2.89 1.03
CA LEU A 85 12.73 1.78 1.94
C LEU A 85 12.16 0.44 1.48
N CYS A 86 11.52 0.39 0.32
CA CYS A 86 10.78 -0.78 -0.17
C CYS A 86 9.81 -1.36 0.88
N MET A 87 9.01 -0.50 1.50
CA MET A 87 8.00 -0.86 2.50
C MET A 87 6.59 -0.54 2.01
N ASP A 88 5.59 -1.21 2.58
CA ASP A 88 4.20 -0.85 2.34
C ASP A 88 3.88 0.49 3.06
N PRO A 89 3.36 1.51 2.36
CA PRO A 89 2.96 2.77 2.99
C PRO A 89 1.91 2.60 4.09
N ALA A 90 1.06 1.57 4.02
CA ALA A 90 0.07 1.26 5.06
C ALA A 90 0.75 0.84 6.37
N LEU A 91 1.91 0.18 6.32
CA LEU A 91 2.69 -0.18 7.52
C LEU A 91 3.15 1.07 8.25
N ILE A 92 3.73 2.03 7.51
CA ILE A 92 4.21 3.29 8.08
C ILE A 92 3.03 4.07 8.68
N ALA A 93 1.91 4.14 7.97
CA ALA A 93 0.70 4.81 8.45
C ALA A 93 0.15 4.18 9.74
N ALA A 94 0.13 2.84 9.82
CA ALA A 94 -0.29 2.12 11.02
C ALA A 94 0.63 2.42 12.22
N ILE A 95 1.95 2.40 12.02
CA ILE A 95 2.92 2.76 13.06
C ILE A 95 2.68 4.19 13.56
N MET A 96 2.50 5.16 12.66
CA MET A 96 2.22 6.55 13.05
C MET A 96 0.93 6.71 13.86
N SER A 97 -0.12 5.95 13.53
CA SER A 97 -1.40 5.92 14.25
C SER A 97 -1.22 5.40 15.68
N VAL A 98 -0.49 4.28 15.85
CA VAL A 98 -0.26 3.67 17.16
C VAL A 98 0.68 4.51 18.04
N GLU A 99 1.80 5.00 17.50
CA GLU A 99 2.85 5.65 18.30
C GLU A 99 2.47 7.05 18.77
N SER A 100 1.74 7.81 17.94
CA SER A 100 1.55 9.25 18.19
C SER A 100 0.16 9.77 17.86
N ARG A 101 -0.78 8.89 17.49
CA ARG A 101 -2.05 9.28 16.85
C ARG A 101 -1.83 10.29 15.73
N VAL A 102 -0.84 10.00 14.90
CA VAL A 102 -0.43 10.83 13.75
C VAL A 102 0.02 12.23 14.19
N GLY A 103 0.83 12.28 15.25
CA GLY A 103 1.37 13.50 15.84
C GLY A 103 0.44 14.23 16.80
N ALA A 104 -0.77 13.74 17.07
CA ALA A 104 -1.72 14.42 17.95
C ALA A 104 -1.36 14.36 19.44
N THR A 105 -0.56 13.37 19.85
CA THR A 105 -0.05 13.27 21.23
C THR A 105 1.27 14.00 21.44
N LEU A 106 1.83 14.60 20.38
CA LEU A 106 3.09 15.36 20.41
C LEU A 106 2.86 16.87 20.52
N VAL A 107 1.59 17.30 20.57
CA VAL A 107 1.17 18.71 20.66
C VAL A 107 0.99 19.11 22.12
#